data_AF-A0A822ZF64-F1
#
_entry.id   AF-A0A822ZF64-F1
#
_cell.length_a   1.000
_cell.length_b   1.000
_cell.length_c   1.000
_cell.angle_alpha   90.00
_cell.angle_beta   90.00
_cell.angle_gamma   90.00
#
_symmetry.space_group_name_H-M   'P 1'
#
loop_
_entity.id
_entity.type
_entity.pdbx_description
1 polymer ?
#
loop_
_entity_poly.entity_id
_entity_poly.type
_entity_poly.pdbx_seq_one_letter_code
_entity_poly.pdbx_strand_id
1 'polypeptide(L)'
;MASSLFQSFLNPSKNWFAAQHMKALSKRLRKYGLRYDDLYDPMYDLDIKEALARLPREIVDARIQRLKRAMDLSMKHEYLPEDLQAMQTPFRSYLQDMLTLVSKEGKSREGGIGSITSLSTHHSLIILLHQSWILFIMFSDRFFSGGP
;
A
#
# COMPACT_ATOMS: atom_id res chain seq x y z
N MET A 1 -8.41 13.81 3.78
CA MET A 1 -8.42 14.87 2.75
C MET A 1 -7.35 15.89 3.12
N ALA A 2 -6.21 15.91 2.43
CA ALA A 2 -5.24 16.99 2.63
C ALA A 2 -5.92 18.33 2.26
N SER A 3 -5.65 19.40 3.00
CA SER A 3 -6.23 20.71 2.68
C SER A 3 -5.78 21.16 1.29
N SER A 4 -6.67 21.79 0.52
CA SER A 4 -6.40 22.30 -0.83
C SER A 4 -5.18 23.24 -0.88
N LEU A 5 -4.92 23.93 0.23
CA LEU A 5 -3.72 24.74 0.44
C LEU A 5 -2.44 23.90 0.42
N PHE A 6 -2.38 22.80 1.18
CA PHE A 6 -1.21 21.90 1.20
C PHE A 6 -0.94 21.26 -0.16
N GLN A 7 -2.00 20.87 -0.89
CA GLN A 7 -1.83 20.37 -2.26
C GLN A 7 -1.26 21.45 -3.19
N SER A 8 -1.68 22.71 -3.05
CA SER A 8 -1.10 23.80 -3.82
C SER A 8 0.40 23.99 -3.56
N PHE A 9 0.86 23.76 -2.32
CA PHE A 9 2.29 23.81 -1.97
C PHE A 9 3.10 22.62 -2.53
N LEU A 10 2.52 21.43 -2.63
CA LEU A 10 3.23 20.24 -3.10
C LEU A 10 3.22 20.07 -4.63
N ASN A 11 2.33 20.79 -5.32
CA ASN A 11 2.20 20.70 -6.77
C ASN A 11 3.40 21.35 -7.50
N PRO A 12 4.12 20.62 -8.37
CA PRO A 12 5.30 21.15 -9.07
C PRO A 12 4.98 22.29 -10.04
N SER A 13 3.75 22.37 -10.56
CA SER A 13 3.34 23.48 -11.43
C SER A 13 3.08 24.78 -10.67
N LYS A 14 2.81 24.72 -9.36
CA LYS A 14 2.45 25.89 -8.54
C LYS A 14 3.57 26.31 -7.58
N ASN A 15 4.48 25.40 -7.23
CA ASN A 15 5.59 25.67 -6.34
C ASN A 15 6.94 25.43 -7.03
N TRP A 16 7.79 26.46 -7.03
CA TRP A 16 9.15 26.40 -7.57
C TRP A 16 10.03 25.34 -6.87
N PHE A 17 9.91 25.18 -5.55
CA PHE A 17 10.72 24.20 -4.81
C PHE A 17 10.38 22.77 -5.23
N ALA A 18 9.09 22.45 -5.36
CA ALA A 18 8.63 21.16 -5.87
C ALA A 18 9.08 20.93 -7.32
N ALA A 19 9.08 21.97 -8.17
CA ALA A 19 9.59 21.89 -9.54
C ALA A 19 11.09 21.57 -9.59
N GLN A 20 11.91 22.23 -8.74
CA GLN A 20 13.35 21.96 -8.67
C GLN A 20 13.62 20.53 -8.18
N HIS A 21 12.88 20.07 -7.17
CA HIS A 21 12.98 18.71 -6.68
C HIS A 21 12.65 17.69 -7.78
N MET A 22 11.53 17.87 -8.48
CA MET A 22 11.13 17.01 -9.59
C MET A 22 12.17 17.01 -10.72
N LYS A 23 12.74 18.17 -11.05
CA LYS A 23 13.82 18.30 -12.04
C LYS A 23 15.08 17.53 -11.61
N ALA A 24 15.49 17.67 -10.35
CA ALA A 24 16.65 16.95 -9.81
C ALA A 24 16.44 15.43 -9.82
N LEU A 25 15.25 14.96 -9.45
CA LEU A 25 14.88 13.54 -9.55
C LEU A 25 14.91 13.04 -11.00
N SER A 26 14.31 13.80 -11.92
CA SER A 26 14.30 13.43 -13.34
C SER A 26 15.71 13.26 -13.89
N LYS A 27 16.63 14.18 -13.54
CA LYS A 27 18.02 14.13 -13.97
C LYS A 27 18.72 12.89 -13.43
N ARG A 28 18.52 12.56 -12.16
CA ARG A 28 19.14 11.39 -11.51
C ARG A 28 18.62 10.07 -12.09
N LEU A 29 17.31 9.97 -12.31
CA LEU A 29 16.69 8.77 -12.88
C LEU A 29 17.15 8.53 -14.32
N ARG A 30 17.22 9.58 -15.14
CA ARG A 30 17.68 9.48 -16.54
C ARG A 30 19.11 8.99 -16.66
N LYS A 31 20.02 9.43 -15.78
CA LYS A 31 21.41 8.98 -15.73
C LYS A 31 21.57 7.46 -15.63
N TYR A 32 20.67 6.80 -14.88
CA TYR A 32 20.68 5.35 -14.70
C TYR A 32 19.66 4.61 -15.59
N GLY A 33 18.84 5.33 -16.36
CA GLY A 33 17.80 4.73 -17.21
C GLY A 33 16.65 4.09 -16.43
N LEU A 34 16.36 4.59 -15.22
CA LEU A 34 15.31 4.08 -14.35
C LEU A 34 14.02 4.87 -14.47
N ARG A 35 12.89 4.22 -14.20
CA ARG A 35 11.61 4.89 -13.93
C ARG A 35 11.40 5.03 -12.43
N TYR A 36 10.57 5.99 -12.04
CA TYR A 36 10.25 6.23 -10.63
C TYR A 36 9.62 4.99 -9.97
N ASP A 37 8.70 4.32 -10.67
CA ASP A 37 8.05 3.08 -10.20
C ASP A 37 9.04 1.92 -9.99
N ASP A 38 10.22 1.94 -10.62
CA ASP A 38 11.22 0.87 -10.46
C ASP A 38 11.88 0.92 -9.07
N LEU A 39 11.79 2.05 -8.36
CA LEU A 39 12.37 2.23 -7.02
C LEU A 39 11.57 1.55 -5.91
N TYR A 40 10.33 1.13 -6.18
CA TYR A 40 9.53 0.41 -5.21
C TYR A 40 10.04 -1.01 -5.02
N ASP A 41 10.38 -1.33 -3.77
CA ASP A 41 10.91 -2.64 -3.39
C ASP A 41 9.77 -3.60 -2.99
N PRO A 42 9.61 -4.74 -3.68
CA PRO A 42 8.60 -5.74 -3.35
C PRO A 42 8.76 -6.41 -1.97
N MET A 43 9.91 -6.29 -1.32
CA MET A 43 10.14 -6.90 0.00
C MET A 43 9.57 -6.06 1.14
N TYR A 44 9.48 -4.73 0.97
CA TYR A 44 9.01 -3.83 2.03
C TYR A 44 7.50 -3.65 2.04
N ASP A 45 6.83 -3.81 0.89
CA ASP A 45 5.39 -3.62 0.76
C ASP A 45 4.73 -4.82 0.05
N LEU A 46 3.80 -5.46 0.76
CA LEU A 46 3.04 -6.60 0.26
C LEU A 46 2.15 -6.21 -0.92
N ASP A 47 1.62 -4.98 -0.94
CA ASP A 47 0.76 -4.49 -2.01
C ASP A 47 1.55 -4.34 -3.32
N ILE A 48 2.80 -3.90 -3.23
CA ILE A 48 3.71 -3.79 -4.38
C ILE A 48 4.04 -5.17 -4.93
N LYS A 49 4.32 -6.14 -4.06
CA LYS A 49 4.59 -7.52 -4.48
C LYS A 49 3.38 -8.14 -5.20
N GLU A 50 2.19 -7.95 -4.68
CA GLU A 50 0.96 -8.44 -5.29
C GLU A 50 0.66 -7.73 -6.61
N ALA A 51 0.81 -6.41 -6.66
CA ALA A 51 0.61 -5.62 -7.88
C ALA A 51 1.58 -6.06 -9.00
N LEU A 52 2.85 -6.30 -8.68
CA LEU A 52 3.84 -6.79 -9.64
C LEU A 52 3.55 -8.22 -10.11
N ALA A 53 3.00 -9.09 -9.26
CA ALA A 53 2.63 -10.45 -9.64
C ALA A 53 1.43 -10.51 -10.61
N ARG A 54 0.54 -9.50 -10.56
CA ARG A 54 -0.64 -9.39 -11.42
C ARG A 54 -0.35 -8.72 -12.77
N LEU A 55 0.74 -7.98 -12.90
CA LEU A 55 1.12 -7.30 -14.14
C LEU A 55 1.52 -8.30 -15.24
N PRO A 56 1.34 -7.93 -16.53
CA PRO A 56 1.79 -8.75 -17.64
C PRO A 56 3.32 -8.89 -17.63
N ARG A 57 3.80 -10.05 -18.06
CA ARG A 57 5.22 -10.44 -17.94
C ARG A 57 6.15 -9.49 -18.70
N GLU A 58 5.72 -8.96 -19.83
CA GLU A 58 6.50 -8.05 -20.68
C GLU A 58 6.89 -6.77 -19.94
N ILE A 59 5.99 -6.24 -19.11
CA ILE A 59 6.25 -5.04 -18.31
C ILE A 59 7.25 -5.35 -17.19
N VAL A 60 7.09 -6.51 -16.55
CA VAL A 60 7.97 -6.98 -15.48
C VAL A 60 9.37 -7.26 -16.01
N ASP A 61 9.49 -7.89 -17.17
CA ASP A 61 10.77 -8.16 -17.82
C ASP A 61 11.46 -6.86 -18.22
N ALA A 62 10.73 -5.89 -18.78
CA ALA A 62 11.26 -4.57 -19.06
C ALA A 62 11.75 -3.84 -17.80
N ARG A 63 11.05 -3.99 -16.67
CA ARG A 63 11.50 -3.49 -15.35
C ARG A 63 12.82 -4.15 -14.93
N ILE A 64 12.89 -5.48 -15.00
CA ILE A 64 14.08 -6.24 -14.62
C ILE A 64 15.28 -5.84 -15.49
N GLN A 65 15.08 -5.63 -16.79
CA GLN A 65 16.15 -5.17 -17.69
C GLN A 65 16.67 -3.78 -17.29
N ARG A 66 15.80 -2.84 -16.94
CA ARG A 66 16.20 -1.51 -16.45
C ARG A 66 16.99 -1.59 -15.16
N LEU A 67 16.52 -2.38 -14.19
CA LEU A 67 17.21 -2.57 -12.91
C LEU A 67 18.59 -3.22 -13.09
N LYS A 68 18.71 -4.25 -13.93
CA LYS A 68 19.99 -4.89 -14.25
C LYS A 68 20.97 -3.90 -14.87
N ARG A 69 20.51 -3.08 -15.82
CA ARG A 69 21.33 -2.03 -16.44
C ARG A 69 21.77 -0.99 -15.43
N ALA A 70 20.87 -0.52 -14.57
CA ALA A 70 21.20 0.47 -13.55
C ALA A 70 22.22 -0.07 -12.54
N MET A 71 22.09 -1.34 -12.15
CA MET A 71 23.07 -2.01 -11.29
C MET A 71 24.44 -2.11 -11.97
N ASP A 72 24.48 -2.52 -13.24
CA ASP A 72 25.74 -2.60 -14.02
C ASP A 72 26.43 -1.23 -14.11
N LEU A 73 25.69 -0.19 -14.47
CA LEU A 73 26.19 1.19 -14.51
C LEU A 73 26.68 1.68 -13.14
N SER A 74 25.93 1.37 -12.09
CA SER A 74 26.30 1.73 -10.72
C SER A 74 27.58 1.03 -10.27
N MET A 75 27.78 -0.23 -10.64
CA MET A 75 28.99 -1.00 -10.33
C MET A 75 30.21 -0.46 -11.07
N LYS A 76 30.03 0.00 -12.31
CA LYS A 76 31.10 0.60 -13.13
C LYS A 76 31.39 2.06 -12.77
N HIS A 77 30.55 2.68 -11.95
CA HIS A 77 30.57 4.13 -11.69
C HIS A 77 30.45 4.98 -12.98
N GLU A 78 29.69 4.46 -13.95
CA GLU A 78 29.44 5.10 -15.24
C GLU A 78 27.96 5.49 -15.38
N TYR A 79 27.67 6.39 -16.32
CA TYR A 79 26.29 6.82 -16.61
C TYR A 79 25.90 6.46 -18.04
N LEU A 80 24.60 6.41 -18.28
CA LEU A 80 24.05 6.19 -19.61
C LEU A 80 24.49 7.34 -20.56
N PRO A 81 24.83 7.08 -21.84
CA PRO A 81 25.18 8.15 -22.78
C PRO A 81 24.00 9.12 -22.97
N GLU A 82 24.33 10.38 -23.26
CA GLU A 82 23.35 11.49 -23.26
C GLU A 82 22.20 11.26 -24.25
N ASP A 83 22.46 10.65 -25.40
CA ASP A 83 21.45 10.32 -26.42
C ASP A 83 20.38 9.38 -25.86
N LEU A 84 20.81 8.36 -25.10
CA LEU A 84 19.91 7.41 -24.46
C LEU A 84 19.22 8.01 -23.24
N GLN A 85 19.85 8.96 -22.54
CA GLN A 85 19.23 9.70 -21.43
C GLN A 85 18.07 10.57 -21.92
N ALA A 86 18.21 11.20 -23.09
CA ALA A 86 17.16 12.03 -23.69
C ALA A 86 15.90 11.22 -24.04
N MET A 87 16.07 9.95 -24.44
CA MET A 87 14.95 9.04 -24.74
C MET A 87 14.22 8.50 -23.49
N GLN A 88 14.78 8.70 -22.28
CA GLN A 88 14.18 8.15 -21.07
C GLN A 88 12.94 8.92 -20.60
N THR A 89 11.96 8.15 -20.14
CA THR A 89 10.67 8.61 -19.61
C THR A 89 10.52 8.25 -18.13
N PRO A 90 11.18 8.99 -17.20
CA PRO A 90 11.29 8.59 -15.80
C PRO A 90 9.95 8.58 -15.02
N PHE A 91 9.00 9.44 -15.40
CA PHE A 91 7.70 9.58 -14.71
C PHE A 91 6.55 8.86 -15.42
N ARG A 92 6.83 7.99 -16.39
CA ARG A 92 5.78 7.17 -17.01
C ARG A 92 5.45 6.01 -16.08
N SER A 93 4.37 6.16 -15.31
CA SER A 93 3.91 5.13 -14.39
C SER A 93 3.34 3.92 -15.14
N TYR A 94 3.56 2.74 -14.57
CA TYR A 94 2.97 1.47 -14.99
C TYR A 94 2.41 0.67 -13.80
N LEU A 95 2.78 1.04 -12.58
CA LEU A 95 2.41 0.33 -11.35
C LEU A 95 1.23 1.00 -10.62
N GLN A 96 1.04 2.30 -10.79
CA GLN A 96 0.06 3.10 -10.05
C GLN A 96 -1.37 2.54 -10.15
N ASP A 97 -1.81 2.17 -11.35
CA ASP A 97 -3.18 1.66 -11.55
C ASP A 97 -3.38 0.35 -10.78
N MET A 98 -2.42 -0.56 -10.84
CA MET A 98 -2.48 -1.83 -10.12
C MET A 98 -2.42 -1.64 -8.60
N LEU A 99 -1.61 -0.71 -8.10
CA LEU A 99 -1.57 -0.37 -6.67
C LEU A 99 -2.91 0.20 -6.18
N THR A 100 -3.57 1.05 -6.98
CA THR A 100 -4.89 1.57 -6.59
C THR A 100 -5.93 0.46 -6.49
N LEU A 101 -5.87 -0.55 -7.36
CA LEU A 101 -6.76 -1.71 -7.30
C LEU A 101 -6.48 -2.58 -6.07
N VAL A 102 -5.20 -2.95 -5.85
CA VAL A 102 -4.82 -3.79 -4.70
C VAL A 102 -5.13 -3.09 -3.37
N SER A 103 -4.79 -1.80 -3.23
CA SER A 103 -5.11 -1.03 -2.03
C SER A 103 -6.61 -0.90 -1.79
N LYS A 104 -7.42 -0.78 -2.86
CA LYS A 104 -8.88 -0.75 -2.76
C LYS A 104 -9.42 -2.10 -2.28
N GLU A 105 -8.95 -3.20 -2.84
CA GLU A 105 -9.32 -4.55 -2.38
C GLU A 105 -8.90 -4.80 -0.93
N GLY A 106 -7.68 -4.40 -0.54
CA GLY A 106 -7.18 -4.50 0.83
C GLY A 106 -8.11 -3.80 1.83
N LYS A 107 -8.47 -2.54 1.56
CA LYS A 107 -9.41 -1.77 2.38
C LYS A 107 -10.80 -2.42 2.45
N SER A 108 -11.29 -2.97 1.34
CA SER A 108 -12.57 -3.70 1.32
C SER A 108 -12.51 -4.96 2.19
N ARG A 109 -11.40 -5.71 2.18
CA ARG A 109 -11.20 -6.89 3.03
C ARG A 109 -11.12 -6.51 4.50
N GLU A 110 -10.32 -5.50 4.85
CA GLU A 110 -10.20 -5.00 6.23
C GLU A 110 -11.54 -4.50 6.79
N GLY A 111 -12.30 -3.72 5.99
CA GLY A 111 -13.63 -3.26 6.37
C GLY A 111 -14.62 -4.41 6.57
N GLY A 112 -14.56 -5.42 5.70
CA GLY A 112 -15.36 -6.64 5.83
C GLY A 112 -15.01 -7.43 7.11
N ILE A 113 -13.73 -7.66 7.36
CA ILE A 113 -13.26 -8.35 8.57
C ILE A 113 -13.65 -7.56 9.82
N GLY A 114 -13.51 -6.23 9.83
CA GLY A 114 -13.95 -5.37 10.94
C GLY A 114 -15.45 -5.44 11.21
N SER A 115 -16.27 -5.54 10.16
CA SER A 115 -17.72 -5.76 10.32
C SER A 115 -18.01 -7.15 10.89
N ILE A 116 -17.32 -8.20 10.45
CA ILE A 116 -17.53 -9.57 10.92
C ILE A 116 -17.07 -9.73 12.38
N THR A 117 -15.95 -9.13 12.77
CA THR A 117 -15.44 -9.19 14.16
C THR A 117 -16.32 -8.43 15.14
N SER A 118 -16.91 -7.30 14.75
CA SER A 118 -17.91 -6.60 15.56
C SER A 118 -19.22 -7.40 15.70
N LEU A 119 -19.72 -8.00 14.62
CA LEU A 119 -20.90 -8.88 14.66
C LEU A 119 -20.68 -10.14 15.53
N SER A 120 -19.48 -10.72 15.48
CA SER A 120 -19.09 -11.88 16.29
C SER A 120 -18.96 -11.53 17.78
N THR A 121 -18.37 -10.39 18.14
CA THR A 121 -18.21 -9.99 19.54
C THR A 121 -19.55 -9.67 20.20
N HIS A 122 -20.50 -9.07 19.46
CA HIS A 122 -21.86 -8.87 19.95
C HIS A 122 -22.63 -10.18 20.18
N HIS A 123 -22.52 -11.17 19.30
CA HIS A 123 -23.14 -12.49 19.51
C HIS A 123 -22.58 -13.22 20.74
N SER A 124 -21.27 -13.20 20.93
CA SER A 124 -20.64 -13.83 22.11
C SER A 124 -21.04 -13.15 23.43
N LEU A 125 -21.18 -11.81 23.45
CA LEU A 125 -21.65 -11.07 24.63
C LEU A 125 -23.09 -11.40 25.00
N ILE A 126 -24.00 -11.53 24.02
CA ILE A 126 -25.40 -11.91 24.25
C ILE A 126 -25.48 -13.33 24.82
N ILE A 127 -24.71 -14.27 24.28
CA ILE A 127 -24.68 -15.65 24.78
C ILE A 127 -24.13 -15.69 26.22
N LEU A 128 -23.06 -14.97 26.52
CA LEU A 128 -22.49 -14.92 27.88
C LEU A 128 -23.43 -14.25 28.89
N LEU A 129 -24.14 -13.18 28.51
CA LEU A 129 -25.16 -12.55 29.33
C LEU A 129 -26.34 -13.51 29.60
N HIS A 130 -26.79 -14.23 28.57
CA HIS A 130 -27.87 -15.21 28.69
C HIS A 130 -27.49 -16.39 29.60
N GLN A 131 -26.27 -16.94 29.46
CA GLN A 131 -25.79 -18.02 30.32
C GLN A 131 -25.62 -17.56 31.78
N SER A 132 -25.19 -16.32 32.00
CA SER A 132 -25.07 -15.75 33.35
C SER A 132 -26.44 -15.52 34.00
N TRP A 133 -27.44 -15.10 33.22
CA TRP A 133 -28.81 -14.92 33.69
C TRP A 133 -29.48 -16.27 34.03
N ILE A 134 -29.28 -17.30 33.20
CA ILE A 134 -29.73 -18.67 33.48
C ILE A 134 -29.05 -19.21 34.74
N LEU A 135 -27.74 -19.04 34.88
CA LEU A 135 -27.01 -19.51 36.05
C LEU A 135 -27.46 -18.77 37.32
N PHE A 136 -27.76 -17.47 37.22
CA PHE A 136 -28.33 -16.68 38.30
C PHE A 136 -29.73 -17.18 38.71
N ILE A 137 -30.59 -17.51 37.75
CA ILE A 137 -31.91 -18.10 38.01
C ILE A 137 -31.76 -19.47 38.70
N MET A 138 -30.92 -20.36 38.14
CA MET A 138 -30.71 -21.70 38.71
C MET A 138 -30.05 -21.67 40.10
N PHE A 139 -29.23 -20.65 40.39
CA PHE A 139 -28.62 -20.48 41.71
C PHE A 139 -29.58 -19.82 42.71
N SER A 140 -30.44 -18.91 42.26
CA SER A 140 -31.49 -18.27 43.08
C SER A 140 -32.51 -19.29 43.60
N ASP A 141 -32.93 -20.25 42.76
CA ASP A 141 -33.89 -21.28 43.15
C ASP A 141 -33.34 -22.26 44.21
N ARG A 142 -32.01 -22.43 44.29
CA ARG A 142 -31.36 -23.29 45.28
C ARG A 142 -31.18 -22.62 46.66
N PHE A 143 -31.28 -21.30 46.74
CA PHE A 143 -31.15 -20.56 48.00
C PHE A 143 -32.50 -20.27 48.67
N PHE A 144 -33.60 -20.26 47.92
CA PHE A 144 -34.93 -19.94 48.44
C PHE A 144 -35.81 -21.16 48.80
N SER A 145 -35.34 -22.39 48.59
CA SER A 145 -36.05 -23.62 49.03
C SER A 145 -35.71 -24.06 50.46
N GLY A 146 -35.03 -23.21 51.23
CA GLY A 146 -34.65 -23.45 52.63
C GLY A 146 -35.47 -22.60 53.58
N GLY A 147 -36.70 -23.03 53.87
CA GLY A 147 -37.43 -22.58 55.06
C GLY A 147 -38.83 -23.17 55.14
N PRO A 148 -39.42 -23.30 56.33
CA PRO A 148 -38.84 -23.25 57.69
C PRO A 148 -38.29 -24.61 58.19
#